data_AF-A0A178B139-F1
#
_entry.id   AF-A0A178B139-F1
#
_cell.length_a   1.000
_cell.length_b   1.000
_cell.length_c   1.000
_cell.angle_alpha   90.00
_cell.angle_beta   90.00
_cell.angle_gamma   90.00
#
_symmetry.space_group_name_H-M   'P 1'
#
loop_
_entity.id
_entity.type
_entity.pdbx_description
1 polymer ?
#
loop_
_entity_poly.entity_id
_entity_poly.type
_entity_poly.pdbx_seq_one_letter_code
_entity_poly.pdbx_strand_id
1 'polypeptide(L)'
;MCCQMPPGACYIPMRPAKMRRDAPPYAILSHRWVDDEPTYQDITNGTGKNKEGYEKLLFCGRQAAKDGLEYFWVDTVCIDKQSSAELTSSLNSMFKWYRDSAKCYVYMSDVVSLEPDFPRSVWFTRGWTLQELIAPKIVEFFSVDEHYLGDKMSLDGRICSITGIPVQALHGQDLKSFSIDERMRWVQNRTTTLEEDRSYCLLGIFGIFMPVVCLTYLD
;
A
#
# COMPACT_ATOMS: atom_id res chain seq x y z
N MET A 1 8.42 19.40 4.14
CA MET A 1 7.85 18.56 3.08
C MET A 1 6.35 18.56 3.28
N CYS A 2 5.68 19.48 2.61
CA CYS A 2 4.24 19.64 2.73
C CYS A 2 3.69 19.58 1.33
N CYS A 3 2.86 18.58 1.02
CA CYS A 3 2.04 18.71 -0.17
C CYS A 3 1.03 19.81 0.14
N GLN A 4 1.23 21.02 -0.39
CA GLN A 4 0.24 22.08 -0.30
C GLN A 4 -1.01 21.61 -1.05
N MET A 5 -1.98 21.05 -0.32
CA MET A 5 -3.26 20.64 -0.87
C MET A 5 -4.27 21.78 -0.68
N PRO A 6 -5.07 22.13 -1.70
CA PRO A 6 -6.15 23.09 -1.53
C PRO A 6 -7.27 22.52 -0.62
N PRO A 7 -7.89 23.33 0.28
CA PRO A 7 -7.52 24.68 0.71
C PRO A 7 -6.92 24.67 2.13
N GLY A 8 -5.59 24.67 2.24
CA GLY A 8 -4.89 25.16 3.43
C GLY A 8 -4.42 24.11 4.44
N ALA A 9 -4.65 22.81 4.18
CA ALA A 9 -4.14 21.76 5.04
C ALA A 9 -2.81 21.22 4.51
N CYS A 10 -1.82 21.23 5.40
CA CYS A 10 -0.48 20.78 5.13
C CYS A 10 -0.35 19.30 5.50
N TYR A 11 -0.53 18.41 4.53
CA TYR A 11 -0.37 16.99 4.79
C TYR A 11 1.07 16.57 4.53
N ILE A 12 1.60 15.78 5.46
CA ILE A 12 3.02 15.48 5.53
C ILE A 12 3.22 14.02 5.09
N PRO A 13 3.75 13.78 3.87
CA PRO A 13 4.24 12.46 3.50
C PRO A 13 5.20 11.94 4.57
N MET A 14 4.88 10.81 5.16
CA MET A 14 5.62 10.28 6.29
C MET A 14 6.84 9.50 5.81
N ARG A 15 8.05 9.98 6.09
CA ARG A 15 9.29 9.28 5.73
C ARG A 15 9.48 7.98 6.55
N PRO A 16 10.11 6.94 5.99
CA PRO A 16 10.46 5.70 6.71
C PRO A 16 11.11 5.92 8.08
N ALA A 17 11.98 6.92 8.21
CA ALA A 17 12.66 7.26 9.46
C ALA A 17 11.69 7.62 10.61
N LYS A 18 10.50 8.15 10.31
CA LYS A 18 9.46 8.46 11.30
C LYS A 18 8.52 7.28 11.59
N MET A 19 8.52 6.23 10.77
CA MET A 19 7.67 5.04 10.92
C MET A 19 8.30 4.01 11.87
N ARG A 20 8.59 4.45 13.09
CA ARG A 20 9.17 3.63 14.17
C ARG A 20 8.11 3.33 15.23
N ARG A 21 8.52 2.72 16.35
CA ARG A 21 7.60 2.26 17.42
C ARG A 21 6.63 3.34 17.93
N ASP A 22 7.04 4.61 17.87
CA ASP A 22 6.28 5.77 18.36
C ASP A 22 5.78 6.66 17.20
N ALA A 23 5.52 6.04 16.04
CA ALA A 23 4.95 6.73 14.89
C ALA A 23 3.59 7.36 15.26
N PRO A 24 3.35 8.65 14.93
CA PRO A 24 2.00 9.21 15.02
C PRO A 24 1.03 8.43 14.13
N PRO A 25 -0.28 8.41 14.42
CA PRO A 25 -1.27 7.79 13.54
C PRO A 25 -1.17 8.35 12.11
N TYR A 26 -1.18 7.45 11.13
CA TYR A 26 -1.10 7.81 9.71
C TYR A 26 -2.04 6.96 8.86
N ALA A 27 -2.49 7.54 7.76
CA ALA A 27 -3.13 6.82 6.67
C ALA A 27 -2.08 6.19 5.75
N ILE A 28 -2.40 5.08 5.11
CA ILE A 28 -1.54 4.46 4.09
C ILE A 28 -2.34 4.23 2.81
N LEU A 29 -1.76 4.54 1.64
CA LEU A 29 -2.43 4.35 0.36
C LEU A 29 -1.99 3.04 -0.31
N SER A 30 -2.97 2.18 -0.56
CA SER A 30 -2.85 1.06 -1.49
C SER A 30 -3.49 1.44 -2.82
N HIS A 31 -2.80 1.18 -3.93
CA HIS A 31 -3.27 1.57 -5.26
C HIS A 31 -2.53 0.78 -6.33
N ARG A 32 -3.05 0.84 -7.57
CA ARG A 32 -2.31 0.40 -8.75
C ARG A 32 -1.47 1.56 -9.27
N TRP A 33 -0.19 1.31 -9.54
CA TRP A 33 0.67 2.28 -10.22
C TRP A 33 0.11 2.60 -11.61
N VAL A 34 0.04 3.90 -11.93
CA VAL A 34 -0.11 4.40 -13.31
C VAL A 34 1.28 4.65 -13.92
N ASP A 35 1.34 4.97 -15.21
CA ASP A 35 2.64 5.11 -15.90
C ASP A 35 3.43 6.34 -15.45
N ASP A 36 2.75 7.44 -15.11
CA ASP A 36 3.39 8.68 -14.65
C ASP A 36 3.12 8.99 -13.17
N GLU A 37 3.90 8.34 -12.31
CA GLU A 37 3.78 8.47 -10.86
C GLU A 37 4.72 9.53 -10.28
N PRO A 38 4.24 10.42 -9.37
CA PRO A 38 5.13 11.29 -8.62
C PRO A 38 6.05 10.47 -7.71
N THR A 39 7.33 10.82 -7.75
CA THR A 39 8.38 10.24 -6.93
C THR A 39 8.70 11.10 -5.71
N TYR A 40 9.48 10.59 -4.76
CA TYR A 40 9.99 11.37 -3.64
C TYR A 40 10.71 12.65 -4.10
N GLN A 41 11.47 12.59 -5.20
CA GLN A 41 12.17 13.76 -5.74
C GLN A 41 11.22 14.76 -6.38
N ASP A 42 10.15 14.28 -7.02
CA ASP A 42 9.14 15.18 -7.59
C ASP A 42 8.42 16.00 -6.52
N ILE A 43 8.14 15.38 -5.37
CA ILE A 43 7.53 16.08 -4.23
C ILE A 43 8.53 17.03 -3.56
N THR A 44 9.79 16.61 -3.43
CA THR A 44 10.85 17.45 -2.83
C THR A 44 11.16 18.67 -3.68
N ASN A 45 11.14 18.53 -5.01
CA ASN A 45 11.44 19.59 -5.97
C ASN A 45 10.18 20.37 -6.40
N GLY A 46 8.99 19.94 -6.01
CA GLY A 46 7.72 20.58 -6.39
C GLY A 46 7.30 20.35 -7.84
N THR A 47 7.87 19.35 -8.53
CA THR A 47 7.62 19.04 -9.95
C THR A 47 6.53 18.00 -10.18
N GLY A 48 6.01 17.36 -9.12
CA GLY A 48 5.07 16.24 -9.25
C GLY A 48 3.62 16.58 -9.61
N LYS A 49 3.21 17.86 -9.56
CA LYS A 49 1.81 18.27 -9.70
C LYS A 49 1.19 17.96 -11.06
N ASN A 50 2.01 17.88 -12.10
CA ASN A 50 1.54 17.64 -13.48
C ASN A 50 1.47 16.16 -13.83
N LYS A 51 1.85 15.27 -12.90
CA LYS A 51 1.87 13.84 -13.12
C LYS A 51 0.49 13.24 -12.91
N GLU A 52 0.12 12.26 -13.73
CA GLU A 52 -1.18 11.59 -13.66
C GLU A 52 -1.45 11.00 -12.27
N GLY A 53 -0.44 10.35 -11.70
CA GLY A 53 -0.49 9.76 -10.37
C GLY A 53 -0.56 10.77 -9.22
N TYR A 54 -0.63 12.08 -9.48
CA TYR A 54 -0.76 13.07 -8.42
C TYR A 54 -2.16 13.10 -7.79
N GLU A 55 -3.23 12.77 -8.54
CA GLU A 55 -4.61 12.81 -8.02
C GLU A 55 -4.82 11.86 -6.85
N LYS A 56 -4.28 10.63 -6.90
CA LYS A 56 -4.42 9.69 -5.77
C LYS A 56 -3.75 10.22 -4.48
N LEU A 57 -2.73 11.08 -4.58
CA LEU A 57 -2.11 11.71 -3.42
C LEU A 57 -3.06 12.75 -2.82
N LEU A 58 -3.72 13.52 -3.69
CA LEU A 58 -4.73 14.48 -3.27
C LEU A 58 -5.92 13.77 -2.62
N PHE A 59 -6.41 12.68 -3.23
CA PHE A 59 -7.41 11.79 -2.65
C PHE A 59 -6.98 11.32 -1.26
N CYS A 60 -5.77 10.74 -1.14
CA CYS A 60 -5.27 10.20 0.13
C CYS A 60 -5.20 11.28 1.22
N GLY A 61 -4.70 12.47 0.89
CA GLY A 61 -4.67 13.59 1.83
C GLY A 61 -6.06 14.11 2.20
N ARG A 62 -6.98 14.26 1.22
CA ARG A 62 -8.38 14.64 1.46
C ARG A 62 -9.07 13.64 2.38
N GLN A 63 -8.88 12.34 2.15
CA GLN A 63 -9.52 11.29 2.94
C GLN A 63 -8.91 11.18 4.34
N ALA A 64 -7.58 11.25 4.46
CA ALA A 64 -6.89 11.33 5.75
C ALA A 64 -7.40 12.50 6.58
N ALA A 65 -7.63 13.66 5.96
CA ALA A 65 -8.20 14.84 6.61
C ALA A 65 -9.60 14.60 7.20
N LYS A 66 -10.49 14.00 6.40
CA LYS A 66 -11.86 13.66 6.82
C LYS A 66 -11.84 12.73 8.03
N ASP A 67 -10.84 11.86 8.11
CA ASP A 67 -10.63 10.92 9.20
C ASP A 67 -9.76 11.47 10.35
N GLY A 68 -9.34 12.74 10.31
CA GLY A 68 -8.54 13.37 11.36
C GLY A 68 -7.09 12.91 11.43
N LEU A 69 -6.53 12.38 10.34
CA LEU A 69 -5.15 11.92 10.23
C LEU A 69 -4.27 12.99 9.57
N GLU A 70 -3.26 13.48 10.29
CA GLU A 70 -2.33 14.51 9.80
C GLU A 70 -1.30 13.95 8.81
N TYR A 71 -0.94 12.68 8.98
CA TYR A 71 0.10 12.00 8.21
C TYR A 71 -0.51 10.99 7.26
N PHE A 72 0.06 10.89 6.06
CA PHE A 72 -0.21 9.77 5.17
C PHE A 72 1.10 9.22 4.59
N TRP A 73 1.03 8.00 4.10
CA TRP A 73 2.14 7.30 3.48
C TRP A 73 1.75 6.72 2.12
N VAL A 74 2.61 6.95 1.12
CA VAL A 74 2.52 6.35 -0.22
C VAL A 74 3.93 6.01 -0.68
N ASP A 75 4.15 4.78 -1.15
CA ASP A 75 5.48 4.23 -1.43
C ASP A 75 6.28 5.07 -2.45
N THR A 76 5.60 5.58 -3.49
CA THR A 76 6.26 6.32 -4.58
C THR A 76 6.86 7.64 -4.13
N VAL A 77 6.23 8.30 -3.16
CA VAL A 77 6.64 9.64 -2.69
C VAL A 77 7.25 9.66 -1.30
N CYS A 78 7.10 8.61 -0.50
CA CYS A 78 7.64 8.55 0.86
C CYS A 78 8.99 7.86 0.94
N ILE A 79 9.27 6.93 0.02
CA ILE A 79 10.54 6.21 -0.06
C ILE A 79 11.46 6.90 -1.07
N ASP A 80 12.68 7.23 -0.66
CA ASP A 80 13.73 7.59 -1.60
C ASP A 80 14.28 6.34 -2.30
N LYS A 81 13.70 6.00 -3.46
CA LYS A 81 14.10 4.84 -4.26
C LYS A 81 15.51 4.97 -4.86
N GLN A 82 16.15 6.14 -4.80
CA GLN A 82 17.56 6.31 -5.22
C GLN A 82 18.55 5.87 -4.13
N SER A 83 18.11 5.82 -2.87
CA SER A 83 18.89 5.29 -1.76
C SER A 83 18.68 3.78 -1.65
N SER A 84 19.64 2.99 -2.13
CA SER A 84 19.57 1.53 -2.07
C SER A 84 19.36 1.01 -0.63
N ALA A 85 20.03 1.63 0.34
CA ALA A 85 19.86 1.30 1.75
C ALA A 85 18.43 1.58 2.26
N GLU A 86 17.83 2.70 1.85
CA GLU A 86 16.44 3.02 2.20
C GLU A 86 15.46 2.08 1.49
N LEU A 87 15.70 1.76 0.23
CA LEU A 87 14.89 0.84 -0.55
C LEU A 87 14.87 -0.55 0.09
N THR A 88 16.03 -1.15 0.37
CA THR A 88 16.11 -2.47 1.03
C THR A 88 15.48 -2.46 2.42
N SER A 89 15.70 -1.40 3.20
CA SER A 89 15.06 -1.24 4.51
C SER A 89 13.54 -1.14 4.39
N SER A 90 13.06 -0.46 3.35
CA SER A 90 11.64 -0.30 3.06
C SER A 90 11.00 -1.61 2.66
N LEU A 91 11.59 -2.39 1.75
CA LEU A 91 11.10 -3.71 1.35
C LEU A 91 10.85 -4.63 2.56
N ASN A 92 11.75 -4.60 3.55
CA ASN A 92 11.62 -5.36 4.78
C ASN A 92 10.59 -4.80 5.79
N SER A 93 10.18 -3.54 5.62
CA SER A 93 9.31 -2.82 6.56
C SER A 93 7.89 -2.59 6.04
N MET A 94 7.66 -2.72 4.73
CA MET A 94 6.37 -2.49 4.07
C MET A 94 5.20 -3.15 4.81
N PHE A 95 5.26 -4.46 5.02
CA PHE A 95 4.20 -5.20 5.71
C PHE A 95 3.89 -4.60 7.09
N LYS A 96 4.93 -4.25 7.84
CA LYS A 96 4.79 -3.63 9.16
C LYS A 96 4.13 -2.26 9.05
N TRP A 97 4.52 -1.45 8.08
CA TRP A 97 3.93 -0.12 7.87
C TRP A 97 2.46 -0.19 7.47
N TYR A 98 2.06 -1.18 6.68
CA TYR A 98 0.65 -1.44 6.42
C TYR A 98 -0.08 -1.91 7.68
N ARG A 99 0.48 -2.85 8.43
CA ARG A 99 -0.10 -3.36 9.68
C ARG A 99 -0.30 -2.30 10.75
N ASP A 100 0.67 -1.42 10.91
CA ASP A 100 0.70 -0.41 11.97
C ASP A 100 -0.01 0.90 11.55
N SER A 101 -0.51 0.99 10.31
CA SER A 101 -1.32 2.12 9.83
C SER A 101 -2.64 2.25 10.59
N ALA A 102 -3.14 3.48 10.74
CA ALA A 102 -4.45 3.73 11.34
C ALA A 102 -5.58 3.32 10.39
N LYS A 103 -5.43 3.66 9.10
CA LYS A 103 -6.32 3.27 8.02
C LYS A 103 -5.52 3.02 6.74
N CYS A 104 -5.88 1.98 6.00
CA CYS A 104 -5.42 1.75 4.63
C CYS A 104 -6.53 2.15 3.65
N TYR A 105 -6.26 3.12 2.79
CA TYR A 105 -7.18 3.51 1.72
C TYR A 105 -6.78 2.79 0.44
N VAL A 106 -7.72 2.05 -0.15
CA VAL A 106 -7.55 1.40 -1.45
C VAL A 106 -8.24 2.26 -2.51
N TYR A 107 -7.46 2.94 -3.34
CA TYR A 107 -7.98 3.72 -4.46
C TYR A 107 -8.00 2.86 -5.72
N MET A 108 -9.21 2.55 -6.21
CA MET A 108 -9.45 1.63 -7.34
C MET A 108 -9.81 2.41 -8.60
N SER A 109 -8.80 2.81 -9.37
CA SER A 109 -8.96 3.63 -10.58
C SER A 109 -9.76 2.96 -11.69
N ASP A 110 -9.97 1.64 -11.63
CA ASP A 110 -10.70 0.83 -12.60
C ASP A 110 -12.08 0.37 -12.10
N VAL A 111 -12.57 0.95 -11.00
CA VAL A 111 -13.86 0.62 -10.38
C VAL A 111 -14.72 1.86 -10.32
N VAL A 112 -15.91 1.82 -10.92
CA VAL A 112 -16.94 2.86 -10.78
C VAL A 112 -17.99 2.42 -9.76
N SER A 113 -18.40 1.14 -9.80
CA SER A 113 -19.38 0.57 -8.86
C SER A 113 -18.96 -0.78 -8.29
N LEU A 114 -19.59 -1.16 -7.16
CA LEU A 114 -19.37 -2.47 -6.52
C LEU A 114 -19.68 -3.66 -7.43
N GLU A 115 -20.61 -3.51 -8.36
CA GLU A 115 -20.86 -4.48 -9.41
C GLU A 115 -21.04 -3.74 -10.73
N PRO A 116 -20.47 -4.26 -11.85
CA PRO A 116 -19.67 -5.47 -11.96
C PRO A 116 -18.15 -5.25 -11.77
N ASP A 117 -17.71 -4.03 -11.43
CA ASP A 117 -16.32 -3.62 -11.62
C ASP A 117 -15.41 -4.11 -10.50
N PHE A 118 -15.84 -4.01 -9.24
CA PHE A 118 -15.01 -4.37 -8.08
C PHE A 118 -14.41 -5.78 -8.17
N PRO A 119 -15.18 -6.86 -8.48
CA PRO A 119 -14.61 -8.19 -8.62
C PRO A 119 -13.61 -8.36 -9.77
N ARG A 120 -13.64 -7.46 -10.76
CA ARG A 120 -12.79 -7.49 -11.94
C ARG A 120 -11.57 -6.59 -11.84
N SER A 121 -11.47 -5.81 -10.76
CA SER A 121 -10.37 -4.86 -10.61
C SER A 121 -9.03 -5.55 -10.66
N VAL A 122 -8.11 -4.95 -11.42
CA VAL A 122 -6.71 -5.39 -11.50
C VAL A 122 -6.00 -5.26 -10.16
N TRP A 123 -6.53 -4.49 -9.21
CA TRP A 123 -5.96 -4.40 -7.86
C TRP A 123 -5.86 -5.78 -7.18
N PHE A 124 -6.84 -6.67 -7.39
CA PHE A 124 -6.83 -8.02 -6.82
C PHE A 124 -5.78 -8.95 -7.45
N THR A 125 -5.27 -8.61 -8.63
CA THR A 125 -4.28 -9.42 -9.36
C THR A 125 -2.86 -8.90 -9.23
N ARG A 126 -2.60 -7.86 -8.42
CA ARG A 126 -1.25 -7.34 -8.18
C ARG A 126 -0.58 -8.08 -7.01
N GLY A 127 0.72 -8.35 -7.11
CA GLY A 127 1.49 -9.05 -6.07
C GLY A 127 1.51 -8.28 -4.75
N TRP A 128 1.96 -7.03 -4.79
CA TRP A 128 2.10 -6.18 -3.59
C TRP A 128 0.80 -6.00 -2.81
N THR A 129 -0.34 -5.84 -3.50
CA THR A 129 -1.65 -5.59 -2.87
C THR A 129 -2.11 -6.73 -1.94
N LEU A 130 -1.48 -7.91 -2.00
CA LEU A 130 -1.72 -8.97 -1.03
C LEU A 130 -1.33 -8.52 0.39
N GLN A 131 -0.13 -7.97 0.56
CA GLN A 131 0.31 -7.47 1.86
C GLN A 131 -0.52 -6.26 2.28
N GLU A 132 -0.91 -5.42 1.32
CA GLU A 132 -1.71 -4.21 1.56
C GLU A 132 -3.15 -4.52 1.97
N LEU A 133 -3.66 -5.71 1.61
CA LEU A 133 -4.96 -6.24 2.04
C LEU A 133 -4.89 -6.92 3.42
N ILE A 134 -3.89 -7.79 3.59
CA ILE A 134 -3.75 -8.68 4.74
C ILE A 134 -3.24 -7.94 5.97
N ALA A 135 -2.21 -7.10 5.81
CA ALA A 135 -1.50 -6.54 6.93
C ALA A 135 -2.30 -5.51 7.74
N PRO A 136 -2.98 -4.51 7.11
CA PRO A 136 -3.70 -3.49 7.87
C PRO A 136 -4.89 -4.05 8.60
N LYS A 137 -5.22 -3.47 9.77
CA LYS A 137 -6.44 -3.81 10.50
C LYS A 137 -7.68 -3.27 9.80
N ILE A 138 -7.61 -2.03 9.31
CA ILE A 138 -8.69 -1.34 8.63
C ILE A 138 -8.26 -1.08 7.18
N VAL A 139 -9.09 -1.53 6.24
CA VAL A 139 -8.92 -1.28 4.80
C VAL A 139 -10.25 -0.79 4.26
N GLU A 140 -10.24 0.40 3.65
CA GLU A 140 -11.43 1.07 3.09
C GLU A 140 -11.23 1.22 1.58
N PHE A 141 -12.23 0.79 0.80
CA PHE A 141 -12.17 0.77 -0.66
C PHE A 141 -12.91 1.96 -1.26
N PHE A 142 -12.29 2.60 -2.23
CA PHE A 142 -12.83 3.78 -2.91
C PHE A 142 -12.77 3.60 -4.43
N SER A 143 -13.82 4.07 -5.10
CA SER A 143 -13.91 4.09 -6.57
C SER A 143 -13.01 5.16 -7.19
N VAL A 144 -12.92 5.16 -8.52
CA VAL A 144 -12.24 6.21 -9.29
C VAL A 144 -12.84 7.61 -9.05
N ASP A 145 -14.12 7.68 -8.72
CA ASP A 145 -14.83 8.92 -8.39
C ASP A 145 -14.78 9.25 -6.88
N GLU A 146 -13.87 8.62 -6.13
CA GLU A 146 -13.68 8.77 -4.68
C GLU A 146 -14.90 8.38 -3.83
N HIS A 147 -15.82 7.59 -4.37
CA HIS A 147 -16.96 7.08 -3.62
C HIS A 147 -16.53 5.92 -2.73
N TYR A 148 -16.97 5.94 -1.48
CA TYR A 148 -16.78 4.84 -0.55
C TYR A 148 -17.56 3.60 -0.99
N LEU A 149 -16.85 2.50 -1.25
CA LEU A 149 -17.43 1.24 -1.70
C LEU A 149 -17.71 0.28 -0.54
N GLY A 150 -16.98 0.42 0.57
CA GLY A 150 -17.05 -0.45 1.74
C GLY A 150 -15.69 -0.67 2.36
N ASP A 151 -15.66 -1.35 3.50
CA ASP A 151 -14.44 -1.78 4.17
C ASP A 151 -14.21 -3.30 4.05
N LYS A 152 -13.00 -3.74 4.39
CA LYS A 152 -12.60 -5.15 4.37
C LYS A 152 -13.50 -6.08 5.18
N MET A 153 -14.15 -5.62 6.25
CA MET A 153 -15.10 -6.44 7.01
C MET A 153 -16.45 -6.51 6.28
N SER A 154 -16.97 -5.38 5.80
CA SER A 154 -18.26 -5.34 5.08
C SER A 154 -18.24 -6.06 3.74
N LEU A 155 -17.05 -6.19 3.13
CA LEU A 155 -16.83 -6.84 1.83
C LEU A 155 -16.11 -8.19 1.95
N ASP A 156 -15.96 -8.75 3.16
CA ASP A 156 -15.15 -9.94 3.44
C ASP A 156 -15.49 -11.15 2.56
N GLY A 157 -16.78 -11.47 2.41
CA GLY A 157 -17.26 -12.59 1.59
C GLY A 157 -16.97 -12.37 0.11
N ARG A 158 -17.07 -11.13 -0.38
CA ARG A 158 -16.73 -10.77 -1.77
C ARG A 158 -15.23 -10.91 -1.99
N ILE A 159 -14.42 -10.35 -1.11
CA ILE A 159 -12.96 -10.44 -1.17
C ILE A 159 -12.51 -11.89 -1.10
N CYS A 160 -13.09 -12.69 -0.20
CA CYS A 160 -12.83 -14.13 -0.10
C CYS A 160 -13.16 -14.85 -1.41
N SER A 161 -14.30 -14.54 -2.05
CA SER A 161 -14.69 -15.14 -3.32
C SER A 161 -13.75 -14.77 -4.47
N ILE A 162 -13.22 -13.54 -4.49
CA ILE A 162 -12.31 -13.06 -5.56
C ILE A 162 -10.91 -13.65 -5.38
N THR A 163 -10.41 -13.65 -4.14
CA THR A 163 -8.99 -13.90 -3.85
C THR A 163 -8.69 -15.30 -3.34
N GLY A 164 -9.71 -16.03 -2.86
CA GLY A 164 -9.53 -17.30 -2.15
C GLY A 164 -8.92 -17.15 -0.76
N ILE A 165 -8.75 -15.92 -0.26
CA ILE A 165 -8.24 -15.65 1.09
C ILE A 165 -9.36 -15.90 2.10
N PRO A 166 -9.17 -16.77 3.10
CA PRO A 166 -10.18 -17.01 4.14
C PRO A 166 -10.53 -15.73 4.90
N VAL A 167 -11.81 -15.56 5.24
CA VAL A 167 -12.30 -14.42 6.04
C VAL A 167 -11.52 -14.27 7.34
N GLN A 168 -11.10 -15.37 7.95
CA GLN A 168 -10.28 -15.36 9.16
C GLN A 168 -8.95 -14.62 8.96
N ALA A 169 -8.29 -14.81 7.81
CA ALA A 169 -7.07 -14.10 7.47
C ALA A 169 -7.35 -12.61 7.22
N LEU A 170 -8.45 -12.28 6.54
CA LEU A 170 -8.89 -10.89 6.33
C LEU A 170 -9.15 -10.16 7.66
N HIS A 171 -9.67 -10.88 8.66
CA HIS A 171 -9.96 -10.38 10.00
C HIS A 171 -8.75 -10.40 10.94
N GLY A 172 -7.55 -10.70 10.44
CA GLY A 172 -6.29 -10.56 11.19
C GLY A 172 -5.92 -11.75 12.06
N GLN A 173 -6.45 -12.96 11.78
CA GLN A 173 -5.91 -14.19 12.36
C GLN A 173 -4.41 -14.31 12.06
N ASP A 174 -3.62 -14.80 13.02
CA ASP A 174 -2.17 -14.96 12.85
C ASP A 174 -1.87 -15.78 11.60
N LEU A 175 -1.06 -15.24 10.69
CA LEU A 175 -0.66 -15.88 9.43
C LEU A 175 0.02 -17.23 9.65
N LYS A 176 0.63 -17.45 10.82
CA LYS A 176 1.23 -18.75 11.18
C LYS A 176 0.22 -19.87 11.38
N SER A 177 -1.05 -19.55 11.58
CA SER A 177 -2.13 -20.55 11.68
C SER A 177 -2.53 -21.13 10.32
N PHE A 178 -2.12 -20.49 9.23
CA PHE A 178 -2.33 -20.98 7.86
C PHE A 178 -1.06 -21.68 7.37
N SER A 179 -1.25 -22.80 6.68
CA SER A 179 -0.15 -23.55 6.08
C SER A 179 0.61 -22.71 5.04
N ILE A 180 1.83 -23.13 4.74
CA ILE A 180 2.63 -22.51 3.67
C ILE A 180 1.85 -22.60 2.34
N ASP A 181 1.27 -23.77 2.04
CA ASP A 181 0.51 -23.98 0.80
C ASP A 181 -0.71 -23.08 0.69
N GLU A 182 -1.46 -22.87 1.78
CA GLU A 182 -2.58 -21.94 1.80
C GLU A 182 -2.12 -20.50 1.50
N ARG A 183 -1.06 -20.04 2.16
CA ARG A 183 -0.51 -18.70 1.93
C ARG A 183 0.05 -18.55 0.51
N MET A 184 0.65 -19.59 -0.05
CA MET A 184 1.10 -19.60 -1.44
C MET A 184 -0.05 -19.52 -2.45
N ARG A 185 -1.21 -20.15 -2.16
CA ARG A 185 -2.40 -20.05 -3.02
C ARG A 185 -2.93 -18.61 -3.12
N TRP A 186 -2.80 -17.80 -2.07
CA TRP A 186 -3.22 -16.39 -2.09
C TRP A 186 -2.46 -15.53 -3.11
N VAL A 187 -1.30 -16.02 -3.57
CA VAL A 187 -0.39 -15.36 -4.51
C VAL A 187 -0.56 -15.89 -5.93
N GLN A 188 -1.13 -17.09 -6.10
CA GLN A 188 -1.10 -17.84 -7.36
C GLN A 188 -1.63 -17.04 -8.57
N ASN A 189 -2.68 -16.25 -8.36
CA ASN A 189 -3.32 -15.44 -9.42
C ASN A 189 -2.82 -13.99 -9.46
N ARG A 190 -1.73 -13.68 -8.74
CA ARG A 190 -1.16 -12.34 -8.67
C ARG A 190 0.09 -12.22 -9.54
N THR A 191 0.27 -11.04 -10.13
CA THR A 191 1.36 -10.70 -11.04
C THR A 191 2.14 -9.49 -10.54
N THR A 192 3.43 -9.44 -10.89
CA THR A 192 4.33 -8.32 -10.59
C THR A 192 4.98 -7.86 -11.90
N THR A 193 5.34 -6.58 -11.96
CA THR A 193 6.02 -6.01 -13.13
C THR A 193 7.49 -6.44 -13.18
N LEU A 194 8.17 -6.39 -12.04
CA LEU A 194 9.53 -6.89 -11.87
C LEU A 194 9.50 -8.35 -11.40
N GLU A 195 10.49 -9.14 -11.80
CA GLU A 195 10.55 -10.57 -11.47
C GLU A 195 10.82 -10.77 -9.97
N GLU A 196 11.74 -9.99 -9.43
CA GLU A 196 12.16 -10.04 -8.02
C GLU A 196 11.03 -9.66 -7.07
N ASP A 197 10.10 -8.81 -7.51
CA ASP A 197 8.93 -8.42 -6.74
C ASP A 197 8.03 -9.61 -6.40
N ARG A 198 8.07 -10.71 -7.18
CA ARG A 198 7.36 -11.96 -6.83
C ARG A 198 7.80 -12.49 -5.47
N SER A 199 9.06 -12.28 -5.10
CA SER A 199 9.60 -12.66 -3.80
C SER A 199 9.37 -11.56 -2.76
N TYR A 200 9.57 -10.29 -3.14
CA TYR A 200 9.52 -9.18 -2.19
C TYR A 200 8.13 -8.95 -1.61
N CYS A 201 7.09 -9.10 -2.45
CA CYS A 201 5.70 -9.03 -2.01
C CYS A 201 5.26 -10.20 -1.12
N LEU A 202 6.15 -11.14 -0.78
CA LEU A 202 5.88 -12.27 0.12
C LEU A 202 6.62 -12.18 1.46
N LEU A 203 7.60 -11.29 1.59
CA LEU A 203 8.44 -11.18 2.80
C LEU A 203 7.57 -11.08 4.07
N GLY A 204 6.59 -10.17 4.07
CA GLY A 204 5.69 -9.99 5.21
C GLY A 204 4.73 -11.15 5.48
N ILE A 205 4.25 -11.81 4.42
CA ILE A 205 3.32 -12.94 4.51
C ILE A 205 3.98 -14.17 5.16
N PHE A 206 5.27 -14.36 4.88
CA PHE A 206 6.05 -15.47 5.43
C PHE A 206 6.92 -15.10 6.63
N GLY A 207 6.98 -13.82 7.02
CA GLY A 207 7.84 -13.34 8.09
C GLY A 207 9.33 -13.49 7.75
N ILE A 208 9.69 -13.33 6.48
CA ILE A 208 11.04 -13.42 5.95
C ILE A 208 11.65 -12.02 5.90
N PHE A 209 12.96 -11.94 6.08
CA PHE A 209 13.75 -10.73 5.96
C PHE A 209 14.82 -10.91 4.88
N MET A 210 15.02 -9.89 4.06
CA MET A 210 16.11 -9.82 3.11
C MET A 210 17.32 -9.14 3.75
N PRO A 211 18.47 -9.83 3.87
CA PRO A 211 19.69 -9.23 4.40
C PRO A 211 20.16 -8.08 3.50
N VAL A 212 20.63 -6.99 4.12
CA VAL A 212 21.28 -5.89 3.40
C VAL A 212 22.63 -6.40 2.91
N VAL A 213 22.78 -6.56 1.60
CA VAL A 213 24.06 -6.95 1.01
C VAL A 213 24.88 -5.70 0.76
N CYS A 214 25.85 -5.42 1.63
CA CYS A 214 26.94 -4.50 1.30
C CYS A 214 27.94 -5.27 0.43
N LEU A 215 27.93 -5.02 -0.88
CA LEU A 215 29.07 -5.38 -1.72
C LEU A 215 30.22 -4.43 -1.36
N THR A 216 31.01 -4.78 -0.35
CA THR A 216 32.38 -4.29 -0.31
C THR A 216 33.09 -4.99 -1.46
N TYR A 217 33.34 -4.27 -2.54
CA TYR A 217 34.37 -4.67 -3.49
C TYR A 217 35.65 -4.87 -2.65
N LEU A 218 36.11 -6.12 -2.55
CA LEU A 218 37.48 -6.38 -2.16
C LEU A 218 38.30 -5.98 -3.40
N ASP A 219 38.87 -4.79 -3.34
CA ASP A 219 39.92 -4.34 -4.27
C ASP A 219 41.12 -5.32 -4.27
#